data_AF-A0A081APZ2-F1
#
_entry.id   AF-A0A081APZ2-F1
#
_cell.length_a   1.000
_cell.length_b   1.000
_cell.length_c   1.000
_cell.angle_alpha   90.00
_cell.angle_beta   90.00
_cell.angle_gamma   90.00
#
_symmetry.space_group_name_H-M   'P 1'
#
loop_
_entity.id
_entity.type
_entity.pdbx_description
1 polymer ?
#
loop_
_entity_poly.entity_id
_entity_poly.type
_entity_poly.pdbx_seq_one_letter_code
_entity_poly.pdbx_strand_id
1 'polypeptide(L)'
;MSGFIYPPPTFISSCYNPAFYLSLDQTGYLTYAYAQTLYLGINDYRLSYITGIIPGTATPGIALVVASDGSLSGLGALSCSSLTIGGSAVSAPPSYVLGITGGTAAVDKALVLNGTGDISGTAAVSKALVLNGTGDISGINSLSATSLTGTIQTAAQPNITSV
;
A
#
# COMPACT_ATOMS: atom_id res chain seq x y z
N MET A 1 64.69 -14.30 -4.21
CA MET A 1 64.09 -15.65 -4.22
C MET A 1 62.63 -15.49 -3.84
N SER A 2 61.70 -15.65 -4.78
CA SER A 2 60.26 -15.63 -4.49
C SER A 2 59.90 -17.01 -3.94
N GLY A 3 59.98 -17.16 -2.62
CA GLY A 3 59.59 -18.38 -1.93
C GLY A 3 58.07 -18.43 -1.79
N PHE A 4 57.46 -19.57 -2.09
CA PHE A 4 56.05 -19.81 -1.78
C PHE A 4 55.83 -19.64 -0.27
N ILE A 5 55.13 -18.59 0.12
CA ILE A 5 54.66 -18.42 1.49
C ILE A 5 53.39 -19.24 1.60
N TYR A 6 53.41 -20.27 2.45
CA TYR A 6 52.18 -21.01 2.78
C TYR A 6 51.22 -20.06 3.50
N PRO A 7 49.92 -20.08 3.15
CA PRO A 7 48.93 -19.31 3.88
C PRO A 7 48.98 -19.72 5.37
N PRO A 8 48.89 -18.76 6.31
CA PRO A 8 48.83 -19.08 7.73
C PRO A 8 47.63 -19.99 8.03
N PRO A 9 47.73 -20.89 9.03
CA PRO A 9 46.66 -21.81 9.37
C PRO A 9 45.40 -21.04 9.80
N THR A 10 44.25 -21.47 9.28
CA THR A 10 42.95 -20.94 9.71
C THR A 10 42.44 -21.71 10.91
N PHE A 11 41.89 -20.98 11.87
CA PHE A 11 41.26 -21.54 13.06
C PHE A 11 39.75 -21.35 12.97
N ILE A 12 39.00 -22.42 13.23
CA ILE A 12 37.55 -22.41 13.36
C ILE A 12 37.19 -22.25 14.84
N SER A 13 36.33 -21.29 15.17
CA SER A 13 35.81 -21.14 16.53
C SER A 13 34.31 -21.41 16.53
N SER A 14 33.85 -22.09 17.58
CA SER A 14 32.42 -22.27 17.86
C SER A 14 31.72 -20.94 18.21
N CYS A 15 32.48 -19.92 18.60
CA CYS A 15 31.97 -18.60 18.98
C CYS A 15 32.25 -17.53 17.90
N TYR A 16 33.38 -17.66 17.19
CA TYR A 16 33.79 -16.80 16.08
C TYR A 16 33.71 -17.55 14.75
N ASN A 17 32.58 -17.35 14.07
CA ASN A 17 32.43 -17.58 12.63
C ASN A 17 32.44 -16.17 12.02
N PRO A 18 33.37 -15.81 11.11
CA PRO A 18 34.18 -16.69 10.26
C PRO A 18 35.48 -17.17 10.90
N ALA A 19 36.15 -18.12 10.24
CA ALA A 19 37.51 -18.53 10.60
C ALA A 19 38.46 -17.32 10.70
N PHE A 20 39.51 -17.44 11.51
CA PHE A 20 40.48 -16.38 11.77
C PHE A 20 41.92 -16.91 11.70
N TYR A 21 42.85 -16.01 11.43
CA TYR A 21 44.29 -16.24 11.55
C TYR A 21 44.78 -15.78 12.92
N LEU A 22 45.82 -16.44 13.42
CA LEU A 22 46.55 -16.03 14.61
C LEU A 22 48.00 -15.73 14.25
N SER A 23 48.52 -14.63 14.75
CA SER A 23 49.93 -14.23 14.60
C SER A 23 50.44 -13.55 15.85
N LEU A 24 51.75 -13.58 16.08
CA LEU A 24 52.39 -12.73 17.09
C LEU A 24 52.75 -11.39 16.47
N ASP A 25 52.43 -10.29 17.14
CA ASP A 25 52.95 -8.99 16.74
C ASP A 25 54.44 -8.84 17.06
N GLN A 26 55.02 -7.69 16.69
CA GLN A 26 56.44 -7.39 16.92
C GLN A 26 56.83 -7.38 18.40
N THR A 27 55.86 -7.34 19.31
CA THR A 27 56.04 -7.36 20.75
C THR A 27 55.75 -8.73 21.38
N GLY A 28 55.39 -9.73 20.58
CA GLY A 28 55.11 -11.09 21.04
C GLY A 28 53.70 -11.29 21.61
N TYR A 29 52.76 -10.37 21.36
CA TYR A 29 51.36 -10.58 21.72
C TYR A 29 50.59 -11.27 20.60
N LEU A 30 49.67 -12.15 20.99
CA LEU A 30 48.80 -12.82 20.04
C LEU A 30 47.79 -11.82 19.47
N THR A 31 47.77 -11.72 18.14
CA THR A 31 46.84 -10.92 17.35
C THR A 31 45.99 -11.86 16.52
N TYR A 32 44.73 -11.47 16.28
CA TYR A 32 43.83 -12.20 15.41
C TYR A 32 43.42 -11.34 14.21
N ALA A 33 43.21 -11.98 13.07
CA ALA A 33 42.69 -11.35 11.86
C ALA A 33 41.60 -12.23 11.23
N TYR A 34 40.55 -11.63 10.67
CA TYR A 34 39.49 -12.38 10.01
C TYR A 34 40.02 -13.07 8.74
N ALA A 35 39.83 -14.39 8.65
CA ALA A 35 40.25 -15.16 7.47
C ALA A 35 39.19 -15.14 6.36
N GLN A 36 37.96 -14.74 6.67
CA GLN A 36 36.83 -14.60 5.75
C GLN A 36 35.94 -13.43 6.19
N THR A 37 35.07 -12.96 5.31
CA THR A 37 34.02 -11.99 5.68
C THR A 37 32.96 -12.68 6.57
N LEU A 38 32.46 -12.00 7.59
CA LEU A 38 31.41 -12.52 8.49
C LEU A 38 30.13 -12.82 7.71
N TYR A 39 29.90 -14.09 7.38
CA TYR A 39 28.65 -14.55 6.78
C TYR A 39 27.73 -15.10 7.88
N LEU A 40 26.80 -14.27 8.36
CA LEU A 40 25.73 -14.72 9.23
C LEU A 40 24.66 -15.38 8.37
N GLY A 41 24.46 -16.70 8.54
CA GLY A 41 23.36 -17.39 7.88
C GLY A 41 22.01 -16.86 8.36
N ILE A 42 20.96 -16.97 7.54
CA ILE A 42 19.60 -16.47 7.86
C ILE A 42 19.00 -17.09 9.13
N ASN A 43 19.53 -18.24 9.57
CA ASN A 43 19.12 -18.95 10.79
C ASN A 43 20.10 -18.75 11.97
N ASP A 44 21.08 -17.84 11.86
CA ASP A 44 22.04 -17.58 12.92
C ASP A 44 21.37 -16.81 14.06
N TYR A 45 21.37 -17.40 15.26
CA TYR A 45 20.78 -16.82 16.47
C TYR A 45 21.36 -15.42 16.80
N ARG A 46 22.56 -15.10 16.27
CA ARG A 46 23.19 -13.77 16.38
C ARG A 46 22.45 -12.63 15.69
N LEU A 47 21.58 -12.96 14.74
CA LEU A 47 20.74 -11.98 14.08
C LEU A 47 19.55 -11.54 14.95
N SER A 48 19.18 -12.31 15.99
CA SER A 48 18.07 -11.99 16.90
C SER A 48 18.37 -10.84 17.86
N TYR A 49 19.63 -10.43 18.01
CA TYR A 49 20.06 -9.36 18.95
C TYR A 49 20.86 -8.24 18.29
N ILE A 50 20.97 -8.22 16.95
CA ILE A 50 21.48 -7.04 16.25
C ILE A 50 20.37 -5.98 16.25
N THR A 51 20.37 -5.18 17.31
CA THR A 51 19.76 -3.84 17.35
C THR A 51 20.79 -2.86 16.77
N GLY A 52 20.35 -1.96 15.89
CA GLY A 52 21.24 -0.96 15.27
C GLY A 52 21.76 -1.30 13.87
N ILE A 53 20.93 -1.89 13.00
CA ILE A 53 21.17 -1.77 11.56
C ILE A 53 21.02 -0.28 11.22
N ILE A 54 22.08 0.38 10.74
CA ILE A 54 22.00 1.77 10.28
C ILE A 54 21.03 1.79 9.08
N PRO A 55 20.00 2.67 9.04
CA PRO A 55 19.07 2.75 7.92
C PRO A 55 19.84 3.01 6.61
N GLY A 56 19.96 1.99 5.77
CA GLY A 56 20.49 2.10 4.42
C GLY A 56 19.36 2.27 3.41
N THR A 57 19.69 2.76 2.22
CA THR A 57 18.79 2.65 1.07
C THR A 57 18.63 1.16 0.73
N ALA A 58 17.38 0.67 0.66
CA ALA A 58 17.10 -0.70 0.23
C ALA A 58 17.55 -0.85 -1.23
N THR A 59 18.78 -1.35 -1.40
CA THR A 59 19.39 -1.70 -2.67
C THR A 59 19.39 -3.21 -2.83
N PRO A 60 19.43 -3.76 -4.06
CA PRO A 60 19.44 -5.20 -4.27
C PRO A 60 20.56 -5.88 -3.46
N GLY A 61 20.19 -6.88 -2.65
CA GLY A 61 21.14 -7.65 -1.83
C GLY A 61 21.22 -7.27 -0.35
N ILE A 62 20.48 -6.24 0.11
CA ILE A 62 20.30 -5.95 1.55
C ILE A 62 18.89 -6.38 1.98
N ALA A 63 18.79 -7.04 3.14
CA ALA A 63 17.51 -7.47 3.70
C ALA A 63 16.78 -6.30 4.40
N LEU A 64 15.50 -6.11 4.08
CA LEU A 64 14.58 -5.31 4.88
C LEU A 64 13.85 -6.25 5.83
N VAL A 65 13.97 -6.04 7.14
CA VAL A 65 13.38 -6.90 8.17
C VAL A 65 12.10 -6.27 8.68
N VAL A 66 11.02 -7.05 8.71
CA VAL A 66 9.69 -6.65 9.22
C VAL A 66 9.58 -6.92 10.72
N ALA A 67 8.62 -6.27 11.39
CA ALA A 67 8.32 -6.55 12.79
C ALA A 67 7.72 -7.96 12.99
N SER A 68 7.62 -8.41 14.24
CA SER A 68 7.12 -9.76 14.58
C SER A 68 5.67 -10.00 14.17
N ASP A 69 4.89 -8.95 14.01
CA ASP A 69 3.52 -8.95 13.48
C ASP A 69 3.46 -8.86 11.94
N GLY A 70 4.62 -8.86 11.27
CA GLY A 70 4.75 -8.69 9.83
C GLY A 70 4.64 -7.25 9.35
N SER A 71 4.50 -6.28 10.25
CA SER A 71 4.33 -4.87 9.87
C SER A 71 5.66 -4.18 9.54
N LEU A 72 5.56 -3.11 8.73
CA LEU A 72 6.59 -2.09 8.59
C LEU A 72 5.94 -0.75 8.92
N SER A 73 6.49 0.00 9.88
CA SER A 73 5.97 1.30 10.31
C SER A 73 7.06 2.37 10.37
N GLY A 74 6.67 3.65 10.38
CA GLY A 74 7.61 4.78 10.48
C GLY A 74 8.35 5.15 9.18
N LEU A 75 8.00 4.56 8.04
CA LEU A 75 8.59 4.92 6.74
C LEU A 75 7.98 6.23 6.23
N GLY A 76 8.83 7.22 5.92
CA GLY A 76 8.37 8.48 5.34
C GLY A 76 7.90 8.34 3.88
N ALA A 77 8.55 7.46 3.10
CA ALA A 77 8.16 7.14 1.74
C ALA A 77 8.64 5.72 1.37
N LEU A 78 7.90 5.04 0.49
CA LEU A 78 8.28 3.75 -0.10
C LEU A 78 8.44 3.95 -1.61
N SER A 79 9.69 3.92 -2.10
CA SER A 79 9.98 3.91 -3.53
C SER A 79 10.25 2.48 -3.98
N CYS A 80 9.43 1.97 -4.89
CA CYS A 80 9.54 0.62 -5.43
C CYS A 80 9.08 0.62 -6.90
N SER A 81 9.55 -0.35 -7.68
CA SER A 81 9.11 -0.53 -9.07
C SER A 81 7.70 -1.13 -9.16
N SER A 82 7.26 -1.84 -8.12
CA SER A 82 5.92 -2.39 -7.98
C SER A 82 5.57 -2.53 -6.50
N LEU A 83 4.31 -2.24 -6.15
CA LEU A 83 3.72 -2.48 -4.84
C LEU A 83 2.51 -3.39 -5.03
N THR A 84 2.31 -4.37 -4.16
CA THR A 84 1.13 -5.26 -4.19
C THR A 84 0.47 -5.22 -2.81
N ILE A 85 -0.83 -4.97 -2.76
CA ILE A 85 -1.62 -4.93 -1.51
C ILE A 85 -2.72 -5.98 -1.61
N GLY A 86 -2.76 -6.92 -0.66
CA GLY A 86 -3.76 -7.99 -0.66
C GLY A 86 -3.73 -8.89 -1.91
N GLY A 87 -2.56 -9.06 -2.53
CA GLY A 87 -2.38 -9.85 -3.76
C GLY A 87 -2.60 -9.08 -5.07
N SER A 88 -3.00 -7.80 -5.02
CA SER A 88 -3.23 -6.98 -6.21
C SER A 88 -2.14 -5.91 -6.40
N ALA A 89 -1.60 -5.82 -7.61
CA ALA A 89 -0.58 -4.83 -7.96
C ALA A 89 -1.15 -3.41 -8.01
N VAL A 90 -0.48 -2.47 -7.34
CA VAL A 90 -0.67 -1.02 -7.45
C VAL A 90 0.07 -0.55 -8.71
N SER A 91 -0.50 -0.87 -9.88
CA SER A 91 0.13 -0.67 -11.20
C SER A 91 -0.14 0.70 -11.85
N ALA A 92 -1.10 1.44 -11.30
CA ALA A 92 -1.34 2.86 -11.57
C ALA A 92 -1.25 3.60 -10.23
N PRO A 93 -0.99 4.93 -10.20
CA PRO A 93 -1.16 5.71 -8.98
C PRO A 93 -2.51 5.31 -8.37
N PRO A 94 -2.57 4.78 -7.13
CA PRO A 94 -3.85 4.45 -6.53
C PRO A 94 -4.61 5.76 -6.51
N SER A 95 -5.62 5.83 -7.37
CA SER A 95 -6.32 7.06 -7.65
C SER A 95 -6.99 7.45 -6.35
N TYR A 96 -6.35 8.30 -5.54
CA TYR A 96 -6.90 8.54 -4.21
C TYR A 96 -8.32 9.11 -4.30
N VAL A 97 -8.72 9.69 -5.45
CA VAL A 97 -10.11 9.78 -5.95
C VAL A 97 -10.16 9.98 -7.49
N LEU A 98 -9.64 9.09 -8.34
CA LEU A 98 -9.62 9.32 -9.82
C LEU A 98 -9.77 8.02 -10.63
N GLY A 99 -10.70 7.16 -10.24
CA GLY A 99 -10.93 5.86 -10.87
C GLY A 99 -12.29 5.26 -10.54
N ILE A 100 -13.31 6.09 -10.33
CA ILE A 100 -14.68 5.61 -10.20
C ILE A 100 -15.26 5.41 -11.60
N THR A 101 -15.17 4.19 -12.12
CA THR A 101 -16.15 3.76 -13.11
C THR A 101 -17.48 3.67 -12.37
N GLY A 102 -18.44 4.54 -12.69
CA GLY A 102 -19.74 4.57 -12.04
C GLY A 102 -20.36 3.17 -12.01
N GLY A 103 -20.73 2.70 -10.81
CA GLY A 103 -21.33 1.39 -10.58
C GLY A 103 -22.69 1.53 -9.91
N THR A 104 -23.54 0.51 -10.08
CA THR A 104 -24.82 0.44 -9.38
C THR A 104 -24.58 0.29 -7.87
N ALA A 105 -25.24 1.12 -7.06
CA ALA A 105 -25.15 1.01 -5.60
C ALA A 105 -25.66 -0.36 -5.11
N ALA A 106 -24.80 -1.09 -4.39
CA ALA A 106 -25.15 -2.30 -3.66
C ALA A 106 -25.29 -1.99 -2.16
N VAL A 107 -26.05 -2.81 -1.44
CA VAL A 107 -26.20 -2.70 0.03
C VAL A 107 -24.83 -2.81 0.70
N ASP A 108 -24.58 -1.99 1.73
CA ASP A 108 -23.32 -1.92 2.49
C ASP A 108 -22.06 -1.53 1.71
N LYS A 109 -22.23 -0.85 0.55
CA LYS A 109 -21.12 -0.25 -0.20
C LYS A 109 -21.24 1.27 -0.23
N ALA A 110 -20.10 1.96 -0.13
CA ALA A 110 -20.03 3.41 -0.31
C ALA A 110 -20.23 3.75 -1.80
N LEU A 111 -21.15 4.69 -2.09
CA LEU A 111 -21.29 5.31 -3.40
C LEU A 111 -20.37 6.54 -3.45
N VAL A 112 -19.41 6.55 -4.37
CA VAL A 112 -18.49 7.69 -4.56
C VAL A 112 -18.81 8.33 -5.91
N LEU A 113 -19.17 9.61 -5.87
CA LEU A 113 -19.54 10.41 -7.06
C LEU A 113 -18.31 11.09 -7.65
N ASN A 114 -18.34 11.37 -8.96
CA ASN A 114 -17.32 12.19 -9.60
C ASN A 114 -17.56 13.68 -9.29
N GLY A 115 -16.72 14.56 -9.83
CA GLY A 115 -16.84 16.00 -9.59
C GLY A 115 -18.14 16.65 -10.08
N THR A 116 -19.01 15.93 -10.82
CA THR A 116 -20.33 16.45 -11.22
C THR A 116 -21.42 16.19 -10.17
N GLY A 117 -21.18 15.30 -9.20
CA GLY A 117 -22.12 15.03 -8.12
C GLY A 117 -23.42 14.32 -8.54
N ASP A 118 -23.51 13.82 -9.78
CA ASP A 118 -24.73 13.25 -10.32
C ASP A 118 -24.86 11.76 -9.98
N ILE A 119 -25.95 11.38 -9.31
CA ILE A 119 -26.40 9.99 -9.18
C ILE A 119 -27.45 9.76 -10.26
N SER A 120 -27.05 9.24 -11.42
CA SER A 120 -28.03 8.84 -12.44
C SER A 120 -28.84 7.65 -11.94
N GLY A 121 -30.14 7.84 -11.76
CA GLY A 121 -31.07 6.81 -11.31
C GLY A 121 -32.40 6.93 -12.01
N THR A 122 -32.88 5.83 -12.61
CA THR A 122 -34.26 5.73 -13.05
C THR A 122 -35.16 5.65 -11.82
N ALA A 123 -36.11 6.57 -11.69
CA ALA A 123 -37.13 6.49 -10.64
C ALA A 123 -37.93 5.19 -10.82
N ALA A 124 -37.85 4.30 -9.84
CA ALA A 124 -38.57 3.03 -9.79
C ALA A 124 -39.08 2.80 -8.36
N VAL A 125 -40.08 1.92 -8.20
CA VAL A 125 -40.61 1.55 -6.88
C VAL A 125 -39.49 1.04 -5.98
N SER A 126 -39.44 1.53 -4.73
CA SER A 126 -38.40 1.21 -3.74
C SER A 126 -36.96 1.62 -4.15
N LYS A 127 -36.81 2.60 -5.06
CA LYS A 127 -35.55 3.30 -5.32
C LYS A 127 -35.67 4.77 -4.87
N ALA A 128 -34.54 5.36 -4.47
CA ALA A 128 -34.50 6.79 -4.12
C ALA A 128 -34.63 7.65 -5.38
N LEU A 129 -35.50 8.67 -5.33
CA LEU A 129 -35.46 9.80 -6.27
C LEU A 129 -34.38 10.77 -5.78
N VAL A 130 -33.37 11.03 -6.59
CA VAL A 130 -32.32 11.99 -6.26
C VAL A 130 -32.68 13.34 -6.87
N LEU A 131 -32.82 14.35 -6.01
CA LEU A 131 -33.12 15.73 -6.40
C LEU A 131 -31.82 16.52 -6.59
N ASN A 132 -31.88 17.62 -7.33
CA ASN A 132 -30.74 18.55 -7.42
C ASN A 132 -30.54 19.30 -6.09
N GLY A 133 -29.49 20.13 -6.01
CA GLY A 133 -29.17 20.89 -4.79
C GLY A 133 -30.23 21.90 -4.33
N THR A 134 -31.18 22.28 -5.20
CA THR A 134 -32.32 23.14 -4.86
C THR A 134 -33.57 22.35 -4.46
N GLY A 135 -33.54 21.02 -4.55
CA GLY A 135 -34.69 20.15 -4.29
C GLY A 135 -35.72 20.14 -5.43
N ASP A 136 -35.40 20.71 -6.58
CA ASP A 136 -36.31 20.82 -7.72
C ASP A 136 -36.32 19.54 -8.56
N ILE A 137 -37.47 19.28 -9.17
CA ILE A 137 -37.65 18.29 -10.23
C ILE A 137 -37.85 19.07 -11.54
N SER A 138 -36.85 19.06 -12.44
CA SER A 138 -36.89 19.76 -13.73
C SER A 138 -36.45 18.86 -14.88
N GLY A 139 -36.77 19.25 -16.13
CA GLY A 139 -36.36 18.53 -17.34
C GLY A 139 -37.14 17.23 -17.65
N ILE A 140 -38.27 16.99 -16.98
CA ILE A 140 -39.09 15.78 -17.18
C ILE A 140 -40.00 15.94 -18.40
N ASN A 141 -39.82 15.09 -19.42
CA ASN A 141 -40.69 15.08 -20.61
C ASN A 141 -42.10 14.52 -20.32
N SER A 142 -42.22 13.55 -19.41
CA SER A 142 -43.51 12.97 -18.99
C SER A 142 -43.40 12.46 -17.55
N LEU A 143 -44.35 12.87 -16.69
CA LEU A 143 -44.47 12.42 -15.31
C LEU A 143 -45.79 11.64 -15.16
N SER A 144 -45.70 10.36 -14.83
CA SER A 144 -46.87 9.53 -14.50
C SER A 144 -46.91 9.30 -12.99
N ALA A 145 -48.03 9.68 -12.36
CA ALA A 145 -48.28 9.47 -10.94
C ALA A 145 -49.76 9.15 -10.72
N THR A 146 -50.07 8.27 -9.77
CA THR A 146 -51.46 7.98 -9.37
C THR A 146 -52.09 9.16 -8.63
N SER A 147 -51.28 9.93 -7.90
CA SER A 147 -51.71 11.12 -7.19
C SER A 147 -50.59 12.15 -7.18
N LEU A 148 -50.95 13.41 -7.40
CA LEU A 148 -50.03 14.55 -7.33
C LEU A 148 -50.65 15.58 -6.37
N THR A 149 -49.96 15.91 -5.29
CA THR A 149 -50.39 16.89 -4.30
C THR A 149 -49.47 18.10 -4.32
N GLY A 150 -50.02 19.31 -4.42
CA GLY A 150 -49.25 20.54 -4.44
C GLY A 150 -50.06 21.73 -4.96
N THR A 151 -49.38 22.85 -5.18
CA THR A 151 -49.94 24.03 -5.83
C THR A 151 -49.50 24.09 -7.28
N ILE A 152 -50.41 24.50 -8.17
CA ILE A 152 -50.06 24.81 -9.54
C ILE A 152 -50.06 26.32 -9.70
N GLN A 153 -48.92 26.89 -10.07
CA GLN A 153 -48.71 28.34 -10.04
C GLN A 153 -49.12 29.04 -11.35
N THR A 154 -49.25 28.31 -12.45
CA THR A 154 -49.62 28.87 -13.76
C THR A 154 -51.14 29.01 -13.90
N ALA A 155 -51.61 30.24 -14.12
CA ALA A 155 -53.06 30.52 -14.22
C ALA A 155 -53.77 29.80 -15.39
N ALA A 156 -53.12 29.71 -16.55
CA ALA A 156 -53.67 29.01 -17.71
C ALA A 156 -53.16 27.57 -17.77
N GLN A 157 -54.08 26.60 -17.68
CA GLN A 157 -53.77 25.17 -17.72
C GLN A 157 -54.65 24.45 -18.76
N PRO A 158 -54.50 24.76 -20.06
CA PRO A 158 -55.41 24.28 -21.11
C PRO A 158 -55.44 22.75 -21.25
N ASN A 159 -54.42 22.07 -20.72
CA ASN A 159 -54.28 20.62 -20.83
C ASN A 159 -54.74 19.86 -19.57
N ILE A 160 -55.19 20.56 -18.52
CA ILE A 160 -55.89 19.90 -17.40
C ILE A 160 -57.36 19.87 -17.75
N THR A 161 -57.81 18.73 -18.26
CA THR A 161 -59.18 18.55 -18.77
C THR A 161 -60.14 17.96 -17.73
N SER A 162 -59.65 17.52 -16.57
CA SER A 162 -60.43 16.98 -15.44
C SER A 162 -59.63 17.03 -14.13
N VAL A 163 -60.30 17.25 -12.99
CA VAL A 163 -59.72 17.24 -11.62
C VAL A 163 -60.50 16.32 -10.68
#